data_AF-A0AAU9VB76-F1
#
_entry.id   AF-A0AAU9VB76-F1
#
_cell.length_a   1.000
_cell.length_b   1.000
_cell.length_c   1.000
_cell.angle_alpha   90.00
_cell.angle_beta   90.00
_cell.angle_gamma   90.00
#
_symmetry.space_group_name_H-M   'P 1'
#
loop_
_entity.id
_entity.type
_entity.pdbx_description
1 polymer ?
#
loop_
_entity_poly.entity_id
_entity_poly.type
_entity_poly.pdbx_seq_one_letter_code
_entity_poly.pdbx_strand_id
1 'polypeptide(L)'
;MGLIKGIPVDWSMEELVDSLDLPSGCGAVMKARRLNRKNIQEGSVSWIPTQSVVLTFRGQILPNRVFSFHTSLPVETYKFPTIQCLNCCRFGHIKSQCRSKPRCYKCSQEHTGDSCDVTKENATCLHCSGRHFTTQKDCPEYLRQIKIKTDMSQDNISYMEASSRYPPVRRSYAEMAKEMFTPPSYTPTPSTQPLSSPNWSYRKTVTHTPRPRADLGKGYDKQAHQSIVAVTPSSLPNGCAFNNPNTTSPSSSSNLLENLVQMVHSIVTTCSDIPLPSHVALLRTQIYQTVNNGSNQLPSMEL
;
A
#
# COMPACT_ATOMS: atom_id res chain seq x y z
N MET A 1 12.71 2.46 -3.83
CA MET A 1 13.25 3.12 -5.06
C MET A 1 14.61 3.70 -4.73
N GLY A 2 15.56 3.60 -5.64
CA GLY A 2 16.90 4.16 -5.49
C GLY A 2 17.13 5.37 -6.38
N LEU A 3 18.09 6.19 -6.02
CA LEU A 3 18.57 7.37 -6.73
C LEU A 3 20.06 7.15 -7.02
N ILE A 4 20.43 7.20 -8.29
CA ILE A 4 21.82 7.20 -8.75
C ILE A 4 22.15 8.55 -9.38
N LYS A 5 23.41 8.97 -9.27
CA LYS A 5 23.93 10.26 -9.75
C LYS A 5 25.10 10.02 -10.69
N GLY A 6 25.41 11.02 -11.52
CA GLY A 6 26.54 10.97 -12.46
C GLY A 6 26.25 10.24 -13.78
N ILE A 7 24.97 10.02 -14.11
CA ILE A 7 24.59 9.38 -15.38
C ILE A 7 24.55 10.42 -16.50
N PRO A 8 25.29 10.23 -17.61
CA PRO A 8 25.25 11.11 -18.77
C PRO A 8 23.82 11.38 -19.26
N VAL A 9 23.58 12.59 -19.76
CA VAL A 9 22.23 13.02 -20.21
C VAL A 9 21.84 12.35 -21.52
N ASP A 10 22.83 12.04 -22.36
CA ASP A 10 22.65 11.50 -23.71
C ASP A 10 22.19 10.03 -23.71
N TRP A 11 22.28 9.36 -22.56
CA TRP A 11 21.85 7.96 -22.42
C TRP A 11 20.34 7.86 -22.28
N SER A 12 19.75 6.97 -23.09
CA SER A 12 18.37 6.59 -22.95
C SER A 12 18.16 5.82 -21.64
N MET A 13 16.91 5.81 -21.16
CA MET A 13 16.60 5.10 -19.91
C MET A 13 16.57 3.59 -20.09
N GLU A 14 16.35 3.10 -21.31
CA GLU A 14 16.30 1.68 -21.67
C GLU A 14 17.71 1.11 -21.72
N GLU A 15 18.62 1.74 -22.47
CA GLU A 15 20.04 1.36 -22.53
C GLU A 15 20.71 1.40 -21.14
N LEU A 16 20.32 2.36 -20.30
CA LEU A 16 20.79 2.40 -18.92
C LEU A 16 20.31 1.18 -18.13
N VAL A 17 19.05 0.75 -18.28
CA VAL A 17 18.54 -0.41 -17.56
C VAL A 17 19.24 -1.70 -18.02
N ASP A 18 19.47 -1.83 -19.33
CA ASP A 18 20.10 -3.01 -19.93
C ASP A 18 21.58 -3.14 -19.56
N SER A 19 22.26 -2.02 -19.30
CA SER A 19 23.67 -1.99 -18.91
C SER A 19 23.91 -2.08 -17.39
N LEU A 20 22.86 -2.22 -16.58
CA LEU A 20 22.97 -2.27 -15.12
C LEU A 20 23.07 -3.71 -14.59
N ASP A 21 24.20 -3.99 -13.95
CA ASP A 21 24.44 -5.21 -13.18
C ASP A 21 24.18 -4.98 -11.68
N LEU A 22 23.51 -5.94 -11.05
CA LEU A 22 23.15 -5.90 -9.64
C LEU A 22 23.90 -6.97 -8.84
N PRO A 23 24.21 -6.69 -7.57
CA PRO A 23 24.78 -7.70 -6.69
C PRO A 23 23.79 -8.86 -6.45
N SER A 24 24.33 -10.05 -6.19
CA SER A 24 23.56 -11.26 -5.89
C SER A 24 22.55 -11.02 -4.76
N GLY A 25 21.31 -11.48 -4.94
CA GLY A 25 20.23 -11.36 -3.95
C GLY A 25 19.40 -10.08 -4.05
N CYS A 26 19.73 -9.16 -4.96
CA CYS A 26 18.90 -7.99 -5.27
C CYS A 26 18.00 -8.28 -6.48
N GLY A 27 16.77 -7.77 -6.49
CA GLY A 27 15.88 -7.95 -7.64
C GLY A 27 16.18 -6.95 -8.76
N ALA A 28 15.88 -7.37 -9.99
CA ALA A 28 16.17 -6.61 -11.22
C ALA A 28 15.58 -5.19 -11.22
N VAL A 29 16.18 -4.30 -12.01
CA VAL A 29 15.64 -2.96 -12.25
C VAL A 29 14.43 -3.07 -13.19
N MET A 30 13.29 -2.55 -12.74
CA MET A 30 12.02 -2.56 -13.49
C MET A 30 11.81 -1.29 -14.31
N LYS A 31 12.30 -0.17 -13.81
CA LYS A 31 12.10 1.13 -14.45
C LYS A 31 13.15 2.12 -14.03
N ALA A 32 13.63 2.90 -14.99
CA ALA A 32 14.47 4.06 -14.74
C ALA A 32 13.74 5.35 -15.16
N ARG A 33 13.89 6.41 -14.37
CA ARG A 33 13.31 7.73 -14.64
C ARG A 33 14.30 8.83 -14.33
N ARG A 34 14.66 9.62 -15.34
CA ARG A 34 15.51 10.80 -15.17
C ARG A 34 14.77 11.91 -14.43
N LEU A 35 15.48 12.60 -13.54
CA LEU A 35 14.97 13.80 -12.88
C LEU A 35 15.30 15.03 -13.72
N ASN A 36 14.35 15.97 -13.77
CA ASN A 36 14.51 17.22 -14.49
C ASN A 36 14.51 18.38 -13.50
N ARG A 37 15.33 19.40 -13.78
CA ARG A 37 15.34 20.65 -13.05
C ARG A 37 14.65 21.73 -13.88
N LYS A 38 13.84 22.56 -13.23
CA LYS A 38 13.29 23.77 -13.84
C LYS A 38 14.40 24.80 -14.03
N ASN A 39 14.60 25.25 -15.26
CA ASN A 39 15.43 26.40 -15.59
C ASN A 39 14.53 27.57 -15.99
N ILE A 40 14.90 28.78 -15.56
CA ILE A 40 14.17 30.01 -15.87
C ILE A 40 15.19 30.94 -16.51
N GLN A 41 15.14 31.06 -17.84
CA GLN A 41 15.96 32.00 -18.60
C GLN A 41 15.00 32.94 -19.34
N GLU A 42 15.22 34.24 -19.17
CA GLU A 42 14.53 35.30 -19.95
C GLU A 42 13.00 35.15 -19.99
N GLY A 43 12.39 34.82 -18.84
CA GLY A 43 10.94 34.61 -18.72
C GLY A 43 10.42 33.27 -19.28
N SER A 44 11.24 32.53 -20.02
CA SER A 44 10.92 31.20 -20.55
C SER A 44 11.29 30.10 -19.56
N VAL A 45 10.31 29.24 -19.25
CA VAL A 45 10.48 28.08 -18.36
C VAL A 45 10.82 26.85 -19.20
N SER A 46 12.04 26.32 -19.04
CA SER A 46 12.46 25.06 -19.64
C SER A 46 12.76 24.00 -18.58
N TRP A 47 12.57 22.73 -18.92
CA TRP A 47 12.90 21.60 -18.05
C TRP A 47 14.16 20.92 -18.56
N ILE A 48 15.25 21.03 -17.81
CA ILE A 48 16.56 20.49 -18.20
C ILE A 48 16.75 19.13 -17.53
N PRO A 49 17.06 18.07 -18.29
CA PRO A 49 17.40 16.76 -17.72
C PRO A 49 18.67 16.86 -16.86
N THR A 50 18.67 16.16 -15.73
CA THR A 50 19.83 16.11 -14.83
C THR A 50 20.56 14.77 -14.96
N GLN A 51 21.77 14.70 -14.39
CA GLN A 51 22.53 13.46 -14.26
C GLN A 51 22.01 12.53 -13.14
N SER A 52 20.84 12.83 -12.58
CA SER A 52 20.21 12.05 -11.51
C SER A 52 19.07 11.20 -12.06
N VAL A 53 19.10 9.91 -11.75
CA VAL A 53 18.13 8.92 -12.22
C VAL A 53 17.55 8.17 -11.04
N VAL A 54 16.22 8.03 -11.02
CA VAL A 54 15.49 7.19 -10.07
C VAL A 54 15.29 5.81 -10.67
N LEU A 55 15.77 4.79 -9.97
CA LEU A 55 15.59 3.37 -10.30
C LEU A 55 14.50 2.74 -9.44
N THR A 56 13.63 1.98 -10.09
CA THR A 56 12.63 1.13 -9.43
C THR A 56 13.11 -0.30 -9.50
N PHE A 57 13.40 -0.89 -8.35
CA PHE A 57 13.88 -2.27 -8.23
C PHE A 57 12.72 -3.20 -7.94
N ARG A 58 12.84 -4.45 -8.38
CA ARG A 58 11.98 -5.55 -7.94
C ARG A 58 12.43 -5.99 -6.54
N GLY A 59 11.49 -6.16 -5.62
CA GLY A 59 11.77 -6.65 -4.26
C GLY A 59 11.86 -5.55 -3.20
N GLN A 60 12.08 -5.99 -1.95
CA GLN A 60 11.98 -5.14 -0.76
C GLN A 60 13.32 -4.54 -0.31
N ILE A 61 14.43 -5.13 -0.76
CA ILE A 61 15.79 -4.74 -0.38
C ILE A 61 16.32 -3.76 -1.43
N LEU A 62 16.78 -2.59 -0.98
CA LEU A 62 17.46 -1.62 -1.82
C LEU A 62 18.95 -1.96 -1.88
N PRO A 63 19.53 -2.24 -3.07
CA PRO A 63 20.97 -2.44 -3.19
C PRO A 63 21.72 -1.16 -2.80
N ASN A 64 22.85 -1.28 -2.10
CA ASN A 64 23.71 -0.13 -1.76
C ASN A 64 24.43 0.43 -2.99
N ARG A 65 24.71 -0.44 -3.99
CA ARG A 65 25.43 -0.12 -5.21
C ARG A 65 24.87 -0.90 -6.39
N VAL A 66 24.93 -0.30 -7.56
CA VAL A 66 24.71 -0.93 -8.86
C VAL A 66 25.94 -0.72 -9.73
N PHE A 67 26.16 -1.59 -10.70
CA PHE A 67 27.34 -1.54 -11.57
C PHE A 67 26.89 -1.29 -13.01
N SER A 68 27.61 -0.45 -13.73
CA SER A 68 27.38 -0.20 -15.16
C SER A 68 28.74 0.05 -15.80
N PHE A 69 29.07 -0.67 -16.87
CA PHE A 69 30.36 -0.57 -17.57
C PHE A 69 31.58 -0.54 -16.63
N HIS A 70 31.66 -1.51 -15.71
CA HIS A 70 32.71 -1.60 -14.67
C HIS A 70 32.79 -0.42 -13.69
N THR A 71 31.84 0.51 -13.73
CA THR A 71 31.73 1.63 -12.81
C THR A 71 30.74 1.29 -11.71
N SER A 72 31.13 1.48 -10.45
CA SER A 72 30.25 1.25 -9.31
C SER A 72 29.53 2.54 -8.90
N LEU A 73 28.21 2.53 -9.03
CA LEU A 73 27.34 3.65 -8.74
C LEU A 73 26.66 3.46 -7.37
N PRO A 74 26.84 4.38 -6.42
CA PRO A 74 26.13 4.33 -5.15
C PRO A 74 24.65 4.60 -5.36
N VAL A 75 23.80 3.82 -4.69
CA VAL A 75 22.35 3.98 -4.72
C VAL A 75 21.92 4.63 -3.41
N GLU A 76 21.35 5.83 -3.52
CA GLU A 76 20.72 6.51 -2.39
C GLU A 76 19.23 6.20 -2.35
N THR A 77 18.61 6.19 -1.17
CA THR A 77 17.15 6.05 -1.06
C THR A 77 16.45 7.26 -1.67
N TYR A 78 15.56 7.03 -2.64
CA TYR A 78 14.77 8.11 -3.23
C TYR A 78 13.65 8.56 -2.30
N LYS A 79 13.77 9.76 -1.73
CA LYS A 79 12.72 10.40 -0.92
C LYS A 79 11.68 11.05 -1.83
N PHE A 80 10.43 10.62 -1.73
CA PHE A 80 9.35 11.20 -2.51
C PHE A 80 9.10 12.66 -2.11
N PRO A 81 8.94 13.59 -3.06
CA PRO A 81 8.69 14.99 -2.74
C PRO A 81 7.31 15.16 -2.07
N THR A 82 7.23 15.97 -1.02
CA THR A 82 5.96 16.36 -0.39
C THR A 82 5.21 17.36 -1.26
N ILE A 83 4.39 16.84 -2.18
CA ILE A 83 3.56 17.64 -3.07
C ILE A 83 2.28 18.11 -2.35
N GLN A 84 1.98 19.39 -2.52
CA GLN A 84 0.76 20.02 -2.05
C GLN A 84 0.00 20.59 -3.24
N CYS A 85 -1.29 20.28 -3.33
CA CYS A 85 -2.14 20.77 -4.40
C CYS A 85 -2.44 22.26 -4.20
N LEU A 86 -2.06 23.10 -5.16
CA LEU A 86 -2.31 24.54 -5.12
C LEU A 86 -3.78 24.93 -5.34
N ASN A 87 -4.66 23.97 -5.64
CA ASN A 87 -6.10 24.21 -5.78
C ASN A 87 -6.85 23.94 -4.47
N CYS A 88 -6.72 22.73 -3.91
CA CYS A 88 -7.50 22.33 -2.72
C CYS A 88 -6.67 22.30 -1.42
N CYS A 89 -5.39 22.66 -1.49
CA CYS A 89 -4.40 22.66 -0.41
C CYS A 89 -4.07 21.30 0.22
N ARG A 90 -4.65 20.19 -0.26
CA ARG A 90 -4.38 18.81 0.22
C ARG A 90 -3.03 18.30 -0.30
N PHE A 91 -2.44 17.36 0.44
CA PHE A 91 -1.19 16.69 0.05
C PHE A 91 -1.44 15.52 -0.90
N GLY A 92 -0.42 15.15 -1.67
CA GLY A 92 -0.40 13.90 -2.45
C GLY A 92 -0.79 14.02 -3.92
N HIS A 93 -1.21 15.20 -4.41
CA HIS A 93 -1.46 15.43 -5.83
C HIS A 93 -1.17 16.88 -6.23
N ILE A 94 -1.06 17.12 -7.54
CA ILE A 94 -0.85 18.44 -8.14
C ILE A 94 -2.16 19.07 -8.62
N LYS A 95 -2.14 20.38 -8.90
CA LYS A 95 -3.31 21.16 -9.34
C LYS A 95 -4.01 20.56 -10.57
N SER A 96 -3.25 20.07 -11.56
CA SER A 96 -3.80 19.49 -12.79
C SER A 96 -4.57 18.19 -12.59
N GLN A 97 -4.31 17.46 -11.50
CA GLN A 97 -5.01 16.21 -11.16
C GLN A 97 -6.10 16.43 -10.09
N CYS A 98 -6.33 17.68 -9.67
CA CYS A 98 -7.28 17.99 -8.61
C CYS A 98 -8.73 17.91 -9.12
N ARG A 99 -9.55 17.12 -8.43
CA ARG A 99 -11.01 17.03 -8.66
C ARG A 99 -11.84 17.74 -7.59
N SER A 100 -11.18 18.41 -6.63
CA SER A 100 -11.83 19.10 -5.52
C SER A 100 -12.08 20.58 -5.85
N LYS A 101 -13.06 21.18 -5.15
CA LYS A 101 -13.29 22.63 -5.17
C LYS A 101 -12.05 23.41 -4.70
N PRO A 102 -11.84 24.63 -5.21
CA PRO A 102 -10.75 25.50 -4.75
C PRO A 102 -10.89 25.85 -3.27
N ARG A 103 -9.76 25.89 -2.58
CA ARG A 103 -9.66 26.38 -1.20
C ARG A 103 -8.52 27.36 -1.06
N CYS A 104 -8.79 28.45 -0.37
CA CYS A 104 -7.84 29.52 -0.20
C CYS A 104 -6.74 29.10 0.78
N TYR A 105 -5.48 29.19 0.34
CA TYR A 105 -4.33 28.88 1.20
C TYR A 105 -4.12 29.90 2.32
N LYS A 106 -4.72 31.10 2.22
CA LYS A 106 -4.63 32.18 3.22
C LYS A 106 -5.70 32.08 4.32
N CYS A 107 -6.97 31.96 3.95
CA CYS A 107 -8.11 32.01 4.89
C CYS A 107 -8.92 30.70 4.98
N SER A 108 -8.54 29.65 4.26
CA SER A 108 -9.21 28.33 4.27
C SER A 108 -10.64 28.28 3.70
N GLN A 109 -11.16 29.37 3.13
CA GLN A 109 -12.50 29.45 2.54
C GLN A 109 -12.56 28.94 1.09
N GLU A 110 -13.78 28.73 0.56
CA GLU A 110 -14.06 28.21 -0.80
C GLU A 110 -13.83 29.26 -1.91
N HIS A 111 -12.57 29.64 -2.15
CA HIS A 111 -12.12 30.42 -3.31
C HIS A 111 -10.63 30.19 -3.57
N THR A 112 -10.10 30.73 -4.67
CA THR A 112 -8.66 30.69 -4.98
C THR A 112 -7.88 31.69 -4.14
N GLY A 113 -6.72 31.32 -3.60
CA GLY A 113 -5.96 32.23 -2.72
C GLY A 113 -5.39 33.48 -3.39
N ASP A 114 -5.38 33.54 -4.73
CA ASP A 114 -4.92 34.69 -5.50
C ASP A 114 -5.88 35.89 -5.38
N SER A 115 -7.18 35.64 -5.21
CA SER A 115 -8.22 36.67 -5.08
C SER A 115 -8.52 37.01 -3.62
N CYS A 116 -7.62 36.68 -2.69
CA CYS A 116 -7.85 36.80 -1.26
C CYS A 116 -6.97 37.91 -0.65
N ASP A 117 -7.60 38.88 -0.01
CA ASP A 117 -6.95 40.05 0.61
C ASP A 117 -6.48 39.81 2.06
N VAL A 118 -6.64 38.58 2.56
CA VAL A 118 -6.23 38.23 3.93
C VAL A 118 -4.71 38.30 4.07
N THR A 119 -4.25 39.12 5.02
CA THR A 119 -2.84 39.27 5.37
C THR A 119 -2.31 38.05 6.13
N LYS A 120 -0.98 37.91 6.21
CA LYS A 120 -0.33 36.78 6.89
C LYS A 120 -0.71 36.69 8.38
N GLU A 121 -0.96 37.81 9.04
CA GLU A 121 -1.30 37.89 10.46
C GLU A 121 -2.68 37.30 10.78
N ASN A 122 -3.63 37.49 9.85
CA ASN A 122 -5.00 36.98 9.94
C ASN A 122 -5.17 35.65 9.20
N ALA A 123 -4.08 35.08 8.68
CA ALA A 123 -4.12 33.80 7.99
C ALA A 123 -4.38 32.65 8.97
N THR A 124 -5.23 31.72 8.54
CA THR A 124 -5.52 30.50 9.30
C THR A 124 -5.26 29.29 8.43
N CYS A 125 -4.33 28.45 8.89
CA CYS A 125 -3.94 27.23 8.20
C CYS A 125 -5.06 26.19 8.20
N LEU A 126 -5.38 25.66 7.01
CA LEU A 126 -6.41 24.63 6.82
C LEU A 126 -6.13 23.34 7.60
N HIS A 127 -4.86 23.03 7.83
CA HIS A 127 -4.42 21.72 8.32
C HIS A 127 -4.16 21.67 9.82
N CYS A 128 -3.66 22.76 10.42
CA CYS A 128 -3.29 22.80 11.84
C CYS A 128 -4.00 23.93 12.61
N SER A 129 -4.79 24.77 11.95
CA SER A 129 -5.42 25.96 12.54
C SER A 129 -4.43 27.03 13.05
N GLY A 130 -3.14 26.92 12.73
CA GLY A 130 -2.13 27.91 13.12
C GLY A 130 -2.22 29.22 12.33
N ARG A 131 -1.59 30.27 12.88
CA ARG A 131 -1.49 31.62 12.26
C ARG A 131 -0.42 31.69 11.18
N HIS A 132 -0.69 31.03 10.05
CA HIS A 132 0.18 31.04 8.87
C HIS A 132 -0.60 30.61 7.63
N PHE A 133 -0.04 30.89 6.45
CA PHE A 133 -0.58 30.34 5.20
C PHE A 133 -0.40 28.83 5.14
N THR A 134 -1.39 28.13 4.60
CA THR A 134 -1.43 26.66 4.49
C THR A 134 -0.25 26.07 3.69
N THR A 135 0.42 26.88 2.87
CA THR A 135 1.58 26.50 2.04
C THR A 135 2.94 26.74 2.73
N GLN A 136 2.97 27.32 3.93
CA GLN A 136 4.23 27.55 4.66
C GLN A 136 4.85 26.23 5.12
N LYS A 137 6.17 26.14 4.99
CA LYS A 137 6.95 24.94 5.32
C LYS A 137 7.06 24.67 6.82
N ASP A 138 6.84 25.70 7.63
CA ASP A 138 6.86 25.62 9.10
C ASP A 138 5.57 25.01 9.66
N CYS A 139 4.59 24.70 8.81
CA CYS A 139 3.37 24.04 9.22
C CYS A 139 3.66 22.64 9.80
N PRO A 140 3.18 22.32 11.01
CA PRO A 140 3.40 21.02 11.63
C PRO A 140 2.85 19.86 10.79
N GLU A 141 1.76 20.05 10.04
CA GLU A 141 1.27 19.01 9.13
C GLU A 141 2.19 18.82 7.91
N TYR A 142 2.79 19.90 7.40
CA TYR A 142 3.76 19.78 6.31
C TYR A 142 4.98 18.96 6.75
N LEU A 143 5.49 19.24 7.95
CA LEU A 143 6.58 18.47 8.58
C LEU A 143 6.17 17.01 8.82
N ARG A 144 4.93 16.76 9.28
CA ARG A 144 4.39 15.40 9.42
C ARG A 144 4.42 14.64 8.10
N GLN A 145 3.96 15.25 7.00
CA GLN A 145 4.00 14.61 5.68
C GLN A 145 5.43 14.35 5.18
N ILE A 146 6.40 15.22 5.48
CA ILE A 146 7.81 14.96 5.17
C ILE A 146 8.32 13.72 5.90
N LYS A 147 8.03 13.59 7.20
CA LYS A 147 8.43 12.43 8.00
C LYS A 147 7.81 11.14 7.47
N ILE A 148 6.49 11.14 7.22
CA ILE A 148 5.79 9.99 6.61
C ILE A 148 6.46 9.56 5.31
N LYS A 149 6.76 10.49 4.39
CA LYS A 149 7.42 10.15 3.12
C LYS A 149 8.86 9.68 3.29
N THR A 150 9.54 10.15 4.34
CA THR A 150 10.89 9.73 4.68
C THR A 150 10.87 8.28 5.14
N ASP A 151 10.02 7.92 6.10
CA ASP A 151 9.86 6.55 6.60
C ASP A 151 9.41 5.59 5.49
N MET A 152 8.44 6.00 4.66
CA MET A 152 8.02 5.22 3.49
C MET A 152 9.21 4.89 2.57
N SER A 153 10.15 5.82 2.41
CA SER A 153 11.31 5.61 1.54
C SER A 153 12.41 4.78 2.20
N GLN A 154 12.69 5.02 3.49
CA GLN A 154 13.81 4.41 4.23
C GLN A 154 13.49 2.99 4.68
N ASP A 155 12.30 2.79 5.25
CA ASP A 155 11.88 1.50 5.81
C ASP A 155 11.10 0.65 4.80
N ASN A 156 10.82 1.22 3.62
CA ASN A 156 10.05 0.58 2.54
C ASN A 156 8.65 0.12 2.99
N ILE A 157 8.01 0.91 3.85
CA ILE A 157 6.68 0.64 4.41
C ILE A 157 5.57 1.36 3.65
N SER A 158 4.34 0.88 3.79
CA SER A 158 3.17 1.51 3.19
C SER A 158 2.88 2.89 3.79
N TYR A 159 2.14 3.74 3.06
CA TYR A 159 1.70 5.04 3.59
C TYR A 159 0.92 4.90 4.90
N MET A 160 0.04 3.90 4.98
CA MET A 160 -0.82 3.67 6.15
C MET A 160 0.04 3.39 7.39
N GLU A 161 1.00 2.48 7.26
CA GLU A 161 1.93 2.13 8.33
C GLU A 161 2.80 3.31 8.75
N ALA A 162 3.44 4.01 7.80
CA ALA A 162 4.22 5.22 8.09
C ALA A 162 3.36 6.30 8.78
N SER A 163 2.13 6.51 8.33
CA SER A 163 1.23 7.52 8.89
C SER A 163 0.79 7.21 10.33
N SER A 164 0.71 5.94 10.70
CA SER A 164 0.35 5.53 12.07
C SER A 164 1.42 5.88 13.11
N ARG A 165 2.69 6.02 12.69
CA ARG A 165 3.79 6.45 13.56
C ARG A 165 3.71 7.92 13.94
N TYR A 166 2.96 8.72 13.19
CA TYR A 166 2.85 10.16 13.40
C TYR A 166 1.39 10.58 13.59
N PRO A 167 0.93 10.88 14.82
CA PRO A 167 -0.45 11.29 15.05
C PRO A 167 -0.80 12.55 14.24
N PRO A 168 -2.06 12.67 13.77
CA PRO A 168 -2.50 13.85 13.03
C PRO A 168 -2.41 15.09 13.92
N VAL A 169 -2.04 16.23 13.32
CA VAL A 169 -1.89 17.48 14.10
C VAL A 169 -3.23 18.00 14.60
N ARG A 170 -4.27 17.87 13.77
CA ARG A 170 -5.64 18.16 14.18
C ARG A 170 -6.26 16.93 14.82
N ARG A 171 -6.76 17.11 16.04
CA ARG A 171 -7.59 16.11 16.73
C ARG A 171 -8.87 15.89 15.94
N SER A 172 -9.25 14.63 15.78
CA SER A 172 -10.54 14.30 15.17
C SER A 172 -11.68 14.60 16.15
N TYR A 173 -12.88 14.88 15.63
CA TYR A 173 -14.07 14.99 16.47
C TYR A 173 -14.30 13.75 17.33
N ALA A 174 -14.00 12.55 16.79
CA ALA A 174 -14.14 11.30 17.51
C ALA A 174 -13.19 11.20 18.71
N GLU A 175 -11.95 11.71 18.61
CA GLU A 175 -11.02 11.78 19.74
C GLU A 175 -11.51 12.73 20.82
N MET A 176 -11.96 13.93 20.42
CA MET A 176 -12.52 14.90 21.36
C MET A 176 -13.78 14.36 22.07
N ALA A 177 -14.65 13.66 21.34
CA ALA A 177 -15.83 13.03 21.91
C ALA A 177 -15.47 11.91 22.91
N LYS A 178 -14.46 11.08 22.61
CA LYS A 178 -14.00 10.04 23.54
C LYS A 178 -13.55 10.62 24.89
N GLU A 179 -12.82 11.73 24.87
CA GLU A 179 -12.40 12.42 26.10
C GLU A 179 -13.60 12.96 26.91
N MET A 180 -14.66 13.42 26.24
CA MET A 180 -15.87 13.92 26.91
C MET A 180 -16.76 12.83 27.49
N PHE A 181 -16.66 11.58 27.00
CA PHE A 181 -17.46 10.45 27.47
C PHE A 181 -16.68 9.45 28.32
N THR A 182 -15.42 9.72 28.68
CA THR A 182 -14.69 8.94 29.68
C THR A 182 -15.38 9.14 31.04
N PRO A 183 -16.03 8.11 31.62
CA PRO A 183 -16.62 8.25 32.95
C PRO A 183 -15.49 8.47 33.96
N PRO A 184 -15.63 9.40 34.91
CA PRO A 184 -14.68 9.47 36.02
C PRO A 184 -14.69 8.13 36.75
N SER A 185 -13.51 7.60 37.07
CA SER A 185 -13.32 6.41 37.90
C SER A 185 -13.93 6.67 39.28
N TYR A 186 -15.20 6.31 39.45
CA TYR A 186 -15.88 6.38 40.73
C TYR A 186 -15.35 5.26 41.64
N THR A 187 -14.68 5.65 42.72
CA THR A 187 -14.58 4.84 43.92
C THR A 187 -16.00 4.64 44.50
N PRO A 188 -16.37 3.43 44.94
CA PRO A 188 -17.75 3.17 45.35
C PRO A 188 -17.96 3.67 46.78
N THR A 189 -18.74 4.75 46.93
CA THR A 189 -19.40 5.11 48.19
C THR A 189 -20.88 4.77 48.07
N PRO A 190 -21.47 3.97 48.98
CA PRO A 190 -22.87 3.61 48.90
C PRO A 190 -23.71 4.74 49.51
N SER A 191 -24.49 5.43 48.69
CA SER A 191 -25.60 6.25 49.17
C SER A 191 -26.81 6.08 48.27
N THR A 192 -27.78 5.39 48.86
CA THR A 192 -29.20 5.27 48.50
C THR A 192 -29.80 6.64 48.16
N GLN A 193 -30.54 6.75 47.05
CA GLN A 193 -31.65 7.71 46.81
C GLN A 193 -32.33 7.43 45.42
N PRO A 194 -33.58 7.87 45.20
CA PRO A 194 -34.62 7.01 44.60
C PRO A 194 -34.92 7.25 43.11
N LEU A 195 -35.60 6.24 42.58
CA LEU A 195 -36.17 6.11 41.24
C LEU A 195 -37.24 7.17 40.93
N SER A 196 -36.93 8.16 40.08
CA SER A 196 -37.94 8.90 39.31
C SER A 196 -37.36 9.77 38.20
N SER A 197 -37.38 9.25 36.97
CA SER A 197 -37.81 9.97 35.75
C SER A 197 -37.62 9.07 34.52
N PRO A 198 -38.59 8.97 33.60
CA PRO A 198 -38.36 8.32 32.33
C PRO A 198 -37.51 9.28 31.50
N ASN A 199 -36.19 9.04 31.46
CA ASN A 199 -35.34 9.67 30.47
C ASN A 199 -35.79 9.17 29.09
N TRP A 200 -36.64 9.95 28.43
CA TRP A 200 -36.82 9.86 26.99
C TRP A 200 -35.43 10.06 26.38
N SER A 201 -34.78 8.98 25.98
CA SER A 201 -33.62 9.09 25.12
C SER A 201 -34.14 9.62 23.78
N TYR A 202 -33.84 10.86 23.44
CA TYR A 202 -34.07 11.38 22.09
C TYR A 202 -33.05 10.75 21.14
N ARG A 203 -33.06 9.42 21.01
CA ARG A 203 -32.43 8.74 19.89
C ARG A 203 -33.40 8.90 18.74
N LYS A 204 -33.35 10.06 18.08
CA LYS A 204 -33.98 10.24 16.77
C LYS A 204 -33.28 9.27 15.83
N THR A 205 -33.85 8.08 15.68
CA THR A 205 -33.48 7.20 14.57
C THR A 205 -33.92 7.95 13.32
N VAL A 206 -32.99 8.66 12.70
CA VAL A 206 -33.22 9.25 11.39
C VAL A 206 -33.37 8.07 10.44
N THR A 207 -34.60 7.72 10.11
CA THR A 207 -34.88 6.77 9.03
C THR A 207 -34.50 7.46 7.73
N HIS A 208 -33.24 7.31 7.32
CA HIS A 208 -32.84 7.69 5.99
C HIS A 208 -33.63 6.82 5.01
N THR A 209 -34.32 7.45 4.07
CA THR A 209 -34.86 6.72 2.92
C THR A 209 -33.69 6.04 2.21
N PRO A 210 -33.79 4.75 1.83
CA PRO A 210 -32.75 4.08 1.08
C PRO A 210 -32.42 4.92 -0.15
N ARG A 211 -31.15 5.25 -0.34
CA ARG A 211 -30.71 5.96 -1.54
C ARG A 211 -31.15 5.12 -2.75
N PRO A 212 -31.88 5.70 -3.74
CA PRO A 212 -32.26 4.97 -4.93
C PRO A 212 -30.98 4.42 -5.58
N ARG A 213 -31.01 3.13 -5.94
CA ARG A 213 -29.86 2.50 -6.61
C ARG A 213 -29.63 3.26 -7.91
N ALA A 214 -28.36 3.55 -8.21
CA ALA A 214 -28.01 4.18 -9.47
C ALA A 214 -28.49 3.29 -10.63
N ASP A 215 -29.02 3.92 -11.68
CA ASP A 215 -29.39 3.19 -12.89
C ASP A 215 -28.17 2.46 -13.44
N LEU A 216 -28.38 1.19 -13.80
CA LEU A 216 -27.36 0.35 -14.40
C LEU A 216 -27.01 0.96 -15.77
N GLY A 217 -25.71 1.12 -16.04
CA GLY A 217 -25.25 1.70 -17.30
C GLY A 217 -25.71 0.91 -18.53
N LYS A 218 -25.79 1.56 -19.69
CA LYS A 218 -26.29 0.96 -20.96
C LYS A 218 -25.55 -0.32 -21.41
N GLY A 219 -24.34 -0.57 -20.90
CA GLY A 219 -23.56 -1.78 -21.16
C GLY A 219 -23.60 -2.84 -20.06
N TYR A 220 -24.46 -2.70 -19.05
CA TYR A 220 -24.58 -3.69 -17.98
C TYR A 220 -25.40 -4.89 -18.45
N ASP A 221 -24.71 -6.02 -18.63
CA ASP A 221 -25.36 -7.29 -18.94
C ASP A 221 -25.94 -7.92 -17.66
N LYS A 222 -27.27 -7.80 -17.53
CA LYS A 222 -28.05 -8.35 -16.41
C LYS A 222 -27.95 -9.87 -16.32
N GLN A 223 -27.88 -10.57 -17.46
CA GLN A 223 -27.89 -12.04 -17.49
C GLN A 223 -26.53 -12.58 -17.06
N ALA A 224 -25.44 -12.00 -17.56
CA ALA A 224 -24.09 -12.34 -17.15
C ALA A 224 -23.84 -12.04 -15.67
N HIS A 225 -24.37 -10.93 -15.15
CA HIS A 225 -24.28 -10.67 -13.71
C HIS A 225 -25.05 -11.72 -12.90
N GLN A 226 -26.30 -12.03 -13.30
CA GLN A 226 -27.12 -13.02 -12.61
C GLN A 226 -26.50 -14.42 -12.60
N SER A 227 -25.85 -14.85 -13.68
CA SER A 227 -25.18 -16.15 -13.69
C SER A 227 -23.98 -16.21 -12.72
N ILE A 228 -23.31 -15.09 -12.48
CA ILE A 228 -22.21 -14.99 -11.50
C ILE A 228 -22.74 -15.01 -10.06
N VAL A 229 -23.79 -14.25 -9.75
CA VAL A 229 -24.36 -14.19 -8.37
C VAL A 229 -25.33 -15.32 -8.04
N ALA A 230 -25.81 -16.09 -9.02
CA ALA A 230 -26.70 -17.23 -8.80
C ALA A 230 -26.00 -18.41 -8.09
N VAL A 231 -24.68 -18.35 -7.91
CA VAL A 231 -23.94 -19.36 -7.14
C VAL A 231 -24.22 -19.16 -5.65
N THR A 232 -25.20 -19.93 -5.18
CA THR A 232 -25.64 -20.18 -3.79
C THR A 232 -26.33 -19.03 -3.05
N PRO A 233 -27.64 -19.16 -2.72
CA PRO A 233 -28.26 -18.29 -1.72
C PRO A 233 -27.68 -18.63 -0.34
N SER A 234 -27.02 -17.66 0.30
CA SER A 234 -26.64 -17.80 1.70
C SER A 234 -27.91 -17.81 2.55
N SER A 235 -28.23 -18.94 3.20
CA SER A 235 -29.35 -19.06 4.14
C SER A 235 -29.12 -18.35 5.48
N LEU A 236 -28.04 -17.57 5.61
CA LEU A 236 -27.69 -16.86 6.84
C LEU A 236 -28.10 -15.38 6.76
N PRO A 237 -28.71 -14.82 7.82
CA PRO A 237 -29.23 -13.46 7.80
C PRO A 237 -28.15 -12.36 7.64
N ASN A 238 -26.86 -12.70 7.81
CA ASN A 238 -25.77 -11.72 7.88
C ASN A 238 -24.56 -12.01 6.97
N GLY A 239 -24.71 -12.77 5.87
CA GLY A 239 -23.74 -12.74 4.75
C GLY A 239 -22.25 -12.90 5.08
N CYS A 240 -21.88 -13.64 6.13
CA CYS A 240 -20.49 -13.95 6.43
C CYS A 240 -20.06 -15.20 5.65
N ALA A 241 -19.08 -15.05 4.76
CA ALA A 241 -18.55 -16.14 3.93
C ALA A 241 -17.58 -17.09 4.66
N PHE A 242 -17.48 -17.00 5.98
CA PHE A 242 -16.58 -17.84 6.77
C PHE A 242 -17.34 -18.45 7.93
N ASN A 243 -17.37 -19.79 7.92
CA ASN A 243 -17.93 -20.73 8.89
C ASN A 243 -19.41 -21.12 8.68
N ASN A 244 -19.63 -22.11 7.82
CA ASN A 244 -20.82 -22.97 7.89
C ASN A 244 -20.46 -24.27 8.64
N PRO A 245 -21.04 -24.54 9.83
CA PRO A 245 -20.79 -25.77 10.58
C PRO A 245 -21.54 -27.00 10.03
N ASN A 246 -22.38 -26.85 9.00
CA ASN A 246 -23.09 -27.97 8.34
C ASN A 246 -22.58 -28.21 6.91
N THR A 247 -21.26 -28.32 6.76
CA THR A 247 -20.69 -28.93 5.56
C THR A 247 -20.35 -30.37 5.93
N THR A 248 -21.22 -31.32 5.56
CA THR A 248 -20.79 -32.70 5.35
C THR A 248 -19.66 -32.66 4.33
N SER A 249 -18.45 -32.76 4.83
CA SER A 249 -17.22 -32.95 4.07
C SER A 249 -17.35 -34.17 3.16
N PRO A 250 -17.15 -34.08 1.84
CA PRO A 250 -16.53 -35.19 1.15
C PRO A 250 -15.08 -35.18 1.63
N SER A 251 -14.70 -36.22 2.35
CA SER A 251 -13.33 -36.54 2.77
C SER A 251 -12.32 -36.23 1.66
N SER A 252 -11.57 -35.14 1.81
CA SER A 252 -10.45 -34.78 0.94
C SER A 252 -9.11 -34.77 1.69
N SER A 253 -9.05 -35.50 2.80
CA SER A 253 -7.78 -35.94 3.40
C SER A 253 -7.23 -37.21 2.77
N SER A 254 -8.02 -37.96 1.99
CA SER A 254 -7.58 -39.24 1.38
C SER A 254 -6.67 -39.06 0.16
N ASN A 255 -6.74 -37.92 -0.53
CA ASN A 255 -6.07 -37.79 -1.84
C ASN A 255 -4.84 -36.86 -1.80
N LEU A 256 -4.48 -36.29 -0.65
CA LEU A 256 -3.31 -35.42 -0.55
C LEU A 256 -2.00 -36.20 -0.74
N LEU A 257 -1.89 -37.37 -0.11
CA LEU A 257 -0.72 -38.23 -0.25
C LEU A 257 -0.58 -38.74 -1.69
N GLU A 258 -1.70 -39.14 -2.30
CA GLU A 258 -1.75 -39.66 -3.68
C GLU A 258 -1.40 -38.57 -4.70
N ASN A 259 -1.88 -37.34 -4.51
CA ASN A 259 -1.51 -36.19 -5.35
C ASN A 259 -0.03 -35.80 -5.20
N LEU A 260 0.55 -35.91 -3.99
CA LEU A 260 1.97 -35.66 -3.76
C LEU A 260 2.85 -36.73 -4.42
N VAL A 261 2.45 -38.00 -4.34
CA VAL A 261 3.12 -39.13 -5.02
C VAL A 261 3.07 -38.94 -6.55
N GLN A 262 1.92 -38.55 -7.10
CA GLN A 262 1.74 -38.27 -8.53
C GLN A 262 2.66 -37.12 -9.00
N MET A 263 2.78 -36.06 -8.19
CA MET A 263 3.65 -34.91 -8.49
C MET A 263 5.12 -35.32 -8.52
N VAL A 264 5.58 -36.06 -7.51
CA VAL A 264 6.98 -36.54 -7.44
C VAL A 264 7.30 -37.47 -8.61
N HIS A 265 6.37 -38.38 -8.98
CA HIS A 265 6.55 -39.25 -10.13
C HIS A 265 6.74 -38.44 -11.44
N SER A 266 5.93 -37.39 -11.66
CA SER A 266 6.06 -36.54 -12.85
C SER A 266 7.42 -35.82 -12.94
N ILE A 267 7.94 -35.32 -11.83
CA ILE A 267 9.24 -34.65 -11.76
C ILE A 267 10.38 -35.65 -12.03
N VAL A 268 10.32 -36.85 -11.43
CA VAL A 268 11.38 -37.86 -11.62
C VAL A 268 11.39 -38.44 -13.04
N THR A 269 10.22 -38.56 -13.68
CA THR A 269 10.12 -38.99 -15.09
C THR A 269 10.61 -37.91 -16.06
N THR A 270 10.35 -36.63 -15.82
CA THR A 270 10.78 -35.54 -16.71
C THR A 270 12.28 -35.25 -16.59
N CYS A 271 12.90 -35.57 -15.45
CA CYS A 271 14.34 -35.47 -15.26
C CYS A 271 15.12 -36.73 -15.71
N SER A 272 14.52 -37.64 -16.50
CA SER A 272 15.19 -38.85 -17.03
C SER A 272 16.37 -38.60 -17.93
N ASP A 273 16.33 -37.50 -18.64
CA ASP A 273 17.24 -37.27 -19.75
C ASP A 273 18.44 -36.40 -19.34
N ILE A 274 18.56 -36.07 -18.05
CA ILE A 274 19.65 -35.27 -17.50
C ILE A 274 20.75 -36.22 -16.97
N PRO A 275 21.98 -36.15 -17.51
CA PRO A 275 23.10 -36.96 -17.02
C PRO A 275 23.50 -36.50 -15.62
N LEU A 276 23.31 -37.37 -14.62
CA LEU A 276 23.62 -37.11 -13.22
C LEU A 276 24.90 -37.87 -12.81
N PRO A 277 25.73 -37.31 -11.90
CA PRO A 277 26.85 -38.02 -11.29
C PRO A 277 26.41 -39.31 -10.58
N SER A 278 27.27 -40.34 -10.56
CA SER A 278 26.95 -41.70 -10.10
C SER A 278 26.32 -41.78 -8.70
N HIS A 279 26.76 -40.94 -7.77
CA HIS A 279 26.21 -40.90 -6.41
C HIS A 279 24.77 -40.36 -6.33
N VAL A 280 24.36 -39.50 -7.27
CA VAL A 280 23.00 -38.94 -7.34
C VAL A 280 22.08 -39.85 -8.16
N ALA A 281 22.63 -40.52 -9.17
CA ALA A 281 21.89 -41.50 -9.97
C ALA A 281 21.32 -42.64 -9.12
N LEU A 282 22.09 -43.11 -8.12
CA LEU A 282 21.65 -44.14 -7.16
C LEU A 282 20.50 -43.67 -6.26
N LEU A 283 20.51 -42.43 -5.80
CA LEU A 283 19.43 -41.86 -4.99
C LEU A 283 18.16 -41.69 -5.83
N ARG A 284 18.30 -41.32 -7.09
CA ARG A 284 17.18 -41.17 -8.02
C ARG A 284 16.46 -42.49 -8.29
N THR A 285 17.20 -43.58 -8.47
CA THR A 285 16.60 -44.92 -8.67
C THR A 285 15.91 -45.41 -7.40
N GLN A 286 16.48 -45.16 -6.22
CA GLN A 286 15.84 -45.47 -4.93
C GLN A 286 14.53 -44.69 -4.70
N ILE A 287 14.50 -43.40 -5.05
CA ILE A 287 13.28 -42.59 -4.96
C ILE A 287 12.22 -43.08 -5.95
N TYR A 288 12.62 -43.42 -7.18
CA TYR A 288 11.69 -43.97 -8.16
C TYR A 288 11.07 -45.30 -7.70
N GLN A 289 11.88 -46.19 -7.11
CA GLN A 289 11.41 -47.48 -6.58
C GLN A 289 10.48 -47.31 -5.37
N THR A 290 10.78 -46.39 -4.46
CA THR A 290 9.95 -46.13 -3.27
C THR A 290 8.61 -45.47 -3.61
N VAL A 291 8.59 -44.61 -4.63
CA VAL A 291 7.37 -43.97 -5.14
C VAL A 291 6.47 -44.98 -5.88
N ASN A 292 7.04 -45.95 -6.60
CA ASN A 292 6.27 -46.91 -7.39
C ASN A 292 5.73 -48.11 -6.58
N ASN A 293 6.36 -48.43 -5.43
CA ASN A 293 6.01 -49.62 -4.62
C ASN A 293 5.10 -49.35 -3.41
N GLY A 294 4.53 -48.14 -3.28
CA GLY A 294 3.44 -47.85 -2.33
C GLY A 294 3.64 -48.41 -0.91
N SER A 295 4.41 -47.71 -0.07
CA SER A 295 4.53 -47.90 1.40
C SER A 295 4.27 -49.32 1.92
N ASN A 296 5.15 -50.25 1.59
CA ASN A 296 5.40 -51.43 2.43
C ASN A 296 6.87 -51.84 2.30
N GLN A 297 7.53 -51.95 3.45
CA GLN A 297 8.95 -52.23 3.69
C GLN A 297 9.91 -51.03 3.58
N LEU A 298 10.11 -50.35 4.71
CA LEU A 298 11.44 -49.84 5.06
C LEU A 298 12.32 -51.05 5.43
N PRO A 299 13.51 -51.24 4.83
CA PRO A 299 14.55 -52.04 5.44
C PRO A 299 15.22 -51.21 6.54
N SER A 300 15.35 -51.82 7.72
CA SER A 300 16.10 -51.33 8.86
C SER A 300 17.53 -50.93 8.45
N MET A 301 17.92 -49.69 8.75
CA MET A 301 19.33 -49.30 8.72
C MET A 301 20.03 -49.84 9.96
N GLU A 302 21.00 -50.73 9.77
CA GLU A 302 22.18 -50.77 10.66
C GLU A 302 23.25 -49.85 10.07
N LEU A 303 24.02 -49.24 10.98
CA LEU A 303 25.03 -48.20 10.79
C LEU A 303 26.10 -48.51 9.72
#